data_AF-A0A958LJ99-F1
#
_entry.id   AF-A0A958LJ99-F1
#
_cell.length_a   1.000
_cell.length_b   1.000
_cell.length_c   1.000
_cell.angle_alpha   90.00
_cell.angle_beta   90.00
_cell.angle_gamma   90.00
#
_symmetry.space_group_name_H-M   'P 1'
#
loop_
_entity.id
_entity.type
_entity.pdbx_description
1 polymer ?
#
loop_
_entity_poly.entity_id
_entity_poly.type
_entity_poly.pdbx_seq_one_letter_code
_entity_poly.pdbx_strand_id
1 'polypeptide(L)'
;MVWKTYKEKLKKLSSAIVTAQQPIRILESIKWPAQTEEFIIKSKFKELPSIERENYLDTPLGYDPHKKIEEFESIVQEIHSQLGPHDPLGRHMKLACQEYQVVIRMLLARGTKEFYSFSRQLYGSPKDTFKDGETRVREVAQLMYEILSGIDDNQLGRQYEKNISAQDTVDQLNDRFRAYFVDDPVRARLSDGILADAAAGSDYIKIKSEAFFSPKDIQILEVHEGWVHVGTTLNGLKQHLCTHLSKGPPRTTATQEGLAVLMELFTFSSYPRRARSINDRVLAIDKAEDGADALELIEFFRTEGYSESESLKNCQRTLRGGNLKGGSPFTKDISYVRGFVENYNFIRS
;
A
#
# COMPACT_ATOMS: atom_id res chain seq x y z
N MET A 1 33.48 7.43 30.48
CA MET A 1 32.53 7.56 29.36
C MET A 1 32.75 6.36 28.45
N VAL A 2 31.79 5.44 28.34
CA VAL A 2 31.95 4.23 27.53
C VAL A 2 31.89 4.64 26.06
N TRP A 3 33.00 4.50 25.33
CA TRP A 3 33.04 4.74 23.89
C TRP A 3 32.14 3.71 23.19
N LYS A 4 31.14 4.20 22.45
CA LYS A 4 30.30 3.35 21.59
C LYS A 4 30.86 3.33 20.19
N THR A 5 31.00 2.14 19.64
CA THR A 5 31.41 1.92 18.24
C THR A 5 30.33 2.45 17.29
N TYR A 6 30.73 2.76 16.04
CA TYR A 6 29.79 3.17 14.99
C TYR A 6 28.66 2.15 14.78
N LYS A 7 28.99 0.86 14.81
CA LYS A 7 28.01 -0.24 14.66
C LYS A 7 26.98 -0.27 15.78
N GLU A 8 27.39 -0.04 17.03
CA GLU A 8 26.48 0.03 18.18
C GLU A 8 25.56 1.25 18.10
N LYS A 9 26.10 2.40 17.68
CA LYS A 9 25.29 3.62 17.44
C LYS A 9 24.24 3.39 16.38
N LEU A 10 24.63 2.85 15.22
CA LEU A 10 23.72 2.49 14.13
C LEU A 10 22.62 1.53 14.59
N LYS A 11 22.99 0.43 15.25
CA LYS A 11 22.03 -0.57 15.74
C LYS A 11 21.02 0.05 16.70
N LYS A 12 21.48 0.87 17.65
CA LYS A 12 20.60 1.58 18.61
C LYS A 12 19.59 2.48 17.89
N LEU A 13 20.06 3.34 17.00
CA LEU A 13 19.22 4.30 16.25
C LEU A 13 18.22 3.56 15.34
N SER A 14 18.70 2.55 14.63
CA SER A 14 17.88 1.70 13.78
C SER A 14 16.76 1.01 14.57
N SER A 15 17.07 0.42 15.72
CA SER A 15 16.07 -0.19 16.60
C SER A 15 15.08 0.82 17.16
N ALA A 16 15.51 2.06 17.47
CA ALA A 16 14.60 3.11 17.93
C ALA A 16 13.53 3.43 16.88
N ILE A 17 13.91 3.49 15.58
CA ILE A 17 12.95 3.70 14.48
C ILE A 17 11.93 2.56 14.41
N VAL A 18 12.40 1.31 14.49
CA VAL A 18 11.55 0.11 14.44
C VAL A 18 10.48 0.14 15.54
N THR A 19 10.88 0.50 16.76
CA THR A 19 9.98 0.64 17.92
C THR A 19 9.02 1.80 17.73
N ALA A 20 9.54 2.98 17.35
CA ALA A 20 8.73 4.19 17.21
C ALA A 20 7.60 4.02 16.21
N GLN A 21 7.85 3.37 15.06
CA GLN A 21 6.85 3.18 13.99
C GLN A 21 5.84 2.06 14.25
N GLN A 22 6.10 1.13 15.18
CA GLN A 22 5.27 -0.06 15.41
C GLN A 22 3.75 0.23 15.58
N PRO A 23 3.31 1.25 16.34
CA PRO A 23 1.88 1.53 16.52
C PRO A 23 1.22 2.19 15.29
N ILE A 24 1.98 2.64 14.29
CA ILE A 24 1.44 3.37 13.14
C ILE A 24 0.81 2.38 12.16
N ARG A 25 -0.53 2.35 12.10
CA ARG A 25 -1.31 1.46 11.21
C ARG A 25 -2.09 2.28 10.18
N ILE A 26 -1.43 2.66 9.07
CA ILE A 26 -2.00 3.57 8.05
C ILE A 26 -3.36 3.08 7.54
N LEU A 27 -3.42 1.85 7.00
CA LEU A 27 -4.62 1.35 6.33
C LEU A 27 -5.80 1.15 7.29
N GLU A 28 -5.54 0.71 8.52
CA GLU A 28 -6.55 0.59 9.58
C GLU A 28 -7.08 1.95 10.01
N SER A 29 -6.19 2.94 10.07
CA SER A 29 -6.51 4.30 10.51
C SER A 29 -7.33 5.08 9.48
N ILE A 30 -7.35 4.69 8.21
CA ILE A 30 -8.05 5.46 7.16
C ILE A 30 -9.32 4.76 6.65
N LYS A 31 -9.72 3.63 7.23
CA LYS A 31 -10.97 2.94 6.86
C LYS A 31 -12.14 3.92 6.89
N TRP A 32 -13.08 3.75 5.96
CA TRP A 32 -14.34 4.49 6.06
C TRP A 32 -15.07 4.11 7.35
N PRO A 33 -15.82 5.06 7.95
CA PRO A 33 -16.78 4.75 9.00
C PRO A 33 -17.72 3.60 8.60
N ALA A 34 -18.11 2.78 9.57
CA ALA A 34 -18.82 1.51 9.31
C ALA A 34 -20.11 1.66 8.50
N GLN A 35 -20.83 2.79 8.67
CA GLN A 35 -22.12 3.04 8.03
C GLN A 35 -21.99 3.62 6.61
N THR A 36 -20.79 4.01 6.17
CA THR A 36 -20.59 4.67 4.87
C THR A 36 -21.00 3.78 3.70
N GLU A 37 -20.50 2.55 3.67
CA GLU A 37 -20.79 1.59 2.60
C GLU A 37 -22.27 1.23 2.58
N GLU A 38 -22.85 0.93 3.75
CA GLU A 38 -24.26 0.62 3.89
C GLU A 38 -25.17 1.78 3.43
N PHE A 39 -24.79 3.03 3.71
CA PHE A 39 -25.52 4.21 3.26
C PHE A 39 -25.52 4.33 1.74
N ILE A 40 -24.35 4.22 1.09
CA ILE A 40 -24.23 4.31 -0.37
C ILE A 40 -25.06 3.22 -1.05
N ILE A 41 -25.05 2.00 -0.50
CA ILE A 41 -25.85 0.89 -1.03
C ILE A 41 -27.36 1.16 -0.84
N LYS A 42 -27.79 1.61 0.35
CA LYS A 42 -29.20 1.92 0.63
C LYS A 42 -29.73 3.09 -0.21
N SER A 43 -28.89 4.09 -0.50
CA SER A 43 -29.22 5.19 -1.41
C SER A 43 -29.22 4.77 -2.88
N LYS A 44 -28.93 3.50 -3.19
CA LYS A 44 -28.79 2.95 -4.55
C LYS A 44 -27.76 3.71 -5.37
N PHE A 45 -26.65 4.09 -4.74
CA PHE A 45 -25.54 4.82 -5.36
C PHE A 45 -25.96 6.20 -5.89
N LYS A 46 -26.92 6.87 -5.24
CA LYS A 46 -27.42 8.20 -5.66
C LYS A 46 -27.07 9.33 -4.71
N GLU A 47 -26.70 9.00 -3.48
CA GLU A 47 -26.40 9.99 -2.44
C GLU A 47 -25.10 9.66 -1.73
N LEU A 48 -24.33 10.71 -1.44
CA LEU A 48 -23.10 10.63 -0.65
C LEU A 48 -23.40 10.84 0.83
N PRO A 49 -22.85 10.01 1.73
CA PRO A 49 -22.92 10.30 3.15
C PRO A 49 -22.05 11.53 3.46
N SER A 50 -22.47 12.33 4.44
CA SER A 50 -21.60 13.38 4.99
C SER A 50 -20.54 12.71 5.87
N ILE A 51 -19.35 12.51 5.30
CA ILE A 51 -18.17 12.09 6.07
C ILE A 51 -17.31 13.32 6.27
N GLU A 52 -17.24 13.75 7.52
CA GLU A 52 -16.44 14.87 7.97
C GLU A 52 -15.29 14.36 8.84
N ARG A 53 -14.45 15.29 9.28
CA ARG A 53 -13.30 15.02 10.14
C ARG A 53 -13.71 14.25 11.40
N GLU A 54 -14.85 14.63 11.97
CA GLU A 54 -15.42 14.15 13.21
C GLU A 54 -15.67 12.63 13.15
N ASN A 55 -16.12 12.11 12.02
CA ASN A 55 -16.35 10.68 11.85
C ASN A 55 -15.04 9.85 11.95
N TYR A 56 -13.91 10.44 11.57
CA TYR A 56 -12.59 9.81 11.73
C TYR A 56 -12.01 9.99 13.15
N LEU A 57 -12.58 10.86 13.99
CA LEU A 57 -12.18 11.02 15.39
C LEU A 57 -12.72 9.88 16.27
N ASP A 58 -13.86 9.28 15.87
CA ASP A 58 -14.45 8.11 16.54
C ASP A 58 -13.54 6.86 16.48
N THR A 59 -12.57 6.84 15.55
CA THR A 59 -11.53 5.81 15.44
C THR A 59 -10.16 6.39 15.79
N PRO A 60 -9.79 6.44 17.09
CA PRO A 60 -8.53 7.03 17.52
C PRO A 60 -7.32 6.22 17.04
N LEU A 61 -6.16 6.89 16.92
CA LEU A 61 -4.93 6.27 16.38
C LEU A 61 -4.29 5.21 17.29
N GLY A 62 -4.77 5.06 18.53
CA GLY A 62 -4.18 4.15 19.52
C GLY A 62 -2.84 4.62 20.10
N TYR A 63 -2.42 5.85 19.78
CA TYR A 63 -1.25 6.53 20.35
C TYR A 63 -1.45 8.05 20.30
N ASP A 64 -0.66 8.79 21.08
CA ASP A 64 -0.62 10.26 21.04
C ASP A 64 0.19 10.71 19.81
N PRO A 65 -0.44 11.31 18.78
CA PRO A 65 0.24 11.66 17.55
C PRO A 65 1.29 12.78 17.74
N HIS A 66 1.08 13.70 18.68
CA HIS A 66 2.03 14.79 18.92
C HIS A 66 3.29 14.27 19.58
N LYS A 67 3.16 13.46 20.65
CA LYS A 67 4.30 12.80 21.28
C LYS A 67 5.04 11.88 20.31
N LYS A 68 4.30 11.22 19.41
CA LYS A 68 4.91 10.35 18.40
C LYS A 68 5.74 11.13 17.38
N ILE A 69 5.29 12.33 16.97
CA ILE A 69 6.09 13.23 16.13
C ILE A 69 7.35 13.66 16.87
N GLU A 70 7.24 14.10 18.12
CA GLU A 70 8.37 14.48 18.98
C GLU A 70 9.39 13.34 19.16
N GLU A 71 8.92 12.10 19.31
CA GLU A 71 9.78 10.91 19.39
C GLU A 71 10.63 10.75 18.12
N PHE A 72 10.05 10.90 16.92
CA PHE A 72 10.81 10.85 15.68
C PHE A 72 11.75 12.04 15.51
N GLU A 73 11.36 13.23 15.96
CA GLU A 73 12.25 14.40 15.96
C GLU A 73 13.47 14.19 16.86
N SER A 74 13.27 13.62 18.04
CA SER A 74 14.33 13.22 18.96
C SER A 74 15.29 12.20 18.33
N ILE A 75 14.75 11.18 17.64
CA ILE A 75 15.57 10.21 16.90
C ILE A 75 16.41 10.90 15.82
N VAL A 76 15.84 11.86 15.07
CA VAL A 76 16.59 12.62 14.04
C VAL A 76 17.73 13.44 14.65
N GLN A 77 17.49 14.08 15.80
CA GLN A 77 18.53 14.80 16.55
C GLN A 77 19.64 13.84 17.03
N GLU A 78 19.27 12.65 17.52
CA GLU A 78 20.23 11.64 17.95
C GLU A 78 21.06 11.09 16.78
N ILE A 79 20.44 10.87 15.61
CA ILE A 79 21.15 10.47 14.37
C ILE A 79 22.22 11.52 14.03
N HIS A 80 21.85 12.80 14.00
CA HIS A 80 22.76 13.87 13.64
C HIS A 80 23.92 13.98 14.64
N SER A 81 23.63 13.95 15.94
CA SER A 81 24.66 14.08 16.98
C SER A 81 25.62 12.89 17.03
N GLN A 82 25.15 11.66 16.76
CA GLN A 82 25.97 10.46 16.93
C GLN A 82 26.70 9.99 15.68
N LEU A 83 26.12 10.21 14.50
CA LEU A 83 26.69 9.78 13.20
C LEU A 83 27.22 10.96 12.37
N GLY A 84 26.74 12.17 12.64
CA GLY A 84 27.09 13.38 11.89
C GLY A 84 26.14 13.68 10.72
N PRO A 85 26.17 14.91 10.18
CA PRO A 85 25.24 15.38 9.15
C PRO A 85 25.34 14.65 7.80
N HIS A 86 26.51 14.08 7.49
CA HIS A 86 26.81 13.54 6.16
C HIS A 86 26.85 12.00 6.12
N ASP A 87 26.60 11.33 7.25
CA ASP A 87 26.59 9.87 7.29
C ASP A 87 25.53 9.30 6.33
N PRO A 88 25.89 8.42 5.38
CA PRO A 88 24.93 7.90 4.40
C PRO A 88 23.77 7.12 5.02
N LEU A 89 24.02 6.30 6.04
CA LEU A 89 22.99 5.51 6.72
C LEU A 89 22.16 6.40 7.66
N GLY A 90 22.78 7.39 8.29
CA GLY A 90 22.12 8.43 9.05
C GLY A 90 21.15 9.23 8.19
N ARG A 91 21.54 9.62 6.98
CA ARG A 91 20.63 10.28 6.02
C ARG A 91 19.42 9.40 5.69
N HIS A 92 19.63 8.11 5.42
CA HIS A 92 18.54 7.17 5.14
C HIS A 92 17.57 7.05 6.33
N MET A 93 18.09 6.86 7.54
CA MET A 93 17.29 6.78 8.77
C MET A 93 16.52 8.08 9.04
N LYS A 94 17.16 9.24 8.84
CA LYS A 94 16.52 10.55 8.98
C LYS A 94 15.32 10.69 8.03
N LEU A 95 15.48 10.31 6.76
CA LEU A 95 14.40 10.36 5.79
C LEU A 95 13.21 9.48 6.24
N ALA A 96 13.49 8.26 6.70
CA ALA A 96 12.44 7.38 7.22
C ALA A 96 11.68 7.99 8.41
N CYS A 97 12.39 8.59 9.38
CA CYS A 97 11.76 9.30 10.50
C CYS A 97 10.88 10.46 10.02
N GLN A 98 11.36 11.27 9.08
CA GLN A 98 10.63 12.41 8.54
C GLN A 98 9.35 11.97 7.81
N GLU A 99 9.40 10.86 7.07
CA GLU A 99 8.21 10.30 6.44
C GLU A 99 7.19 9.79 7.45
N TYR A 100 7.61 9.12 8.52
CA TYR A 100 6.67 8.72 9.57
C TYR A 100 6.01 9.92 10.24
N GLN A 101 6.72 11.05 10.40
CA GLN A 101 6.09 12.30 10.86
C GLN A 101 5.03 12.80 9.86
N VAL A 102 5.32 12.77 8.56
CA VAL A 102 4.35 13.13 7.51
C VAL A 102 3.15 12.17 7.52
N VAL A 103 3.35 10.87 7.72
CA VAL A 103 2.26 9.90 7.91
C VAL A 103 1.39 10.28 9.09
N ILE A 104 1.96 10.63 10.24
CA ILE A 104 1.17 11.01 11.42
C ILE A 104 0.38 12.30 11.15
N ARG A 105 0.97 13.28 10.46
CA ARG A 105 0.26 14.49 10.03
C ARG A 105 -0.87 14.19 9.03
N MET A 106 -0.65 13.27 8.08
CA MET A 106 -1.69 12.77 7.19
C MET A 106 -2.85 12.14 7.98
N LEU A 107 -2.55 11.29 8.96
CA LEU A 107 -3.55 10.65 9.80
C LEU A 107 -4.29 11.64 10.72
N LEU A 108 -3.61 12.69 11.19
CA LEU A 108 -4.24 13.81 11.88
C LEU A 108 -5.15 14.63 10.96
N ALA A 109 -4.95 14.60 9.64
CA ALA A 109 -5.72 15.37 8.66
C ALA A 109 -6.88 14.58 8.04
N ARG A 110 -7.19 13.36 8.50
CA ARG A 110 -8.30 12.55 7.95
C ARG A 110 -9.61 13.34 7.90
N GLY A 111 -10.35 13.17 6.80
CA GLY A 111 -11.60 13.87 6.51
C GLY A 111 -11.44 15.33 6.08
N THR A 112 -10.21 15.87 5.99
CA THR A 112 -9.96 17.24 5.51
C THR A 112 -9.19 17.24 4.18
N LYS A 113 -9.11 18.41 3.52
CA LYS A 113 -8.37 18.55 2.26
C LYS A 113 -6.86 18.41 2.46
N GLU A 114 -6.34 18.75 3.64
CA GLU A 114 -4.92 18.62 3.98
C GLU A 114 -4.45 17.15 3.97
N PHE A 115 -5.34 16.18 4.16
CA PHE A 115 -5.03 14.75 4.03
C PHE A 115 -4.32 14.46 2.70
N TYR A 116 -4.87 14.98 1.60
CA TYR A 116 -4.35 14.75 0.27
C TYR A 116 -2.99 15.41 0.06
N SER A 117 -2.75 16.60 0.61
CA SER A 117 -1.42 17.24 0.54
C SER A 117 -0.34 16.32 1.10
N PHE A 118 -0.59 15.67 2.25
CA PHE A 118 0.34 14.71 2.82
C PHE A 118 0.37 13.38 2.05
N SER A 119 -0.77 12.85 1.58
CA SER A 119 -0.78 11.64 0.74
C SER A 119 0.06 11.84 -0.51
N ARG A 120 -0.12 12.96 -1.21
CA ARG A 120 0.65 13.31 -2.40
C ARG A 120 2.13 13.47 -2.08
N GLN A 121 2.48 14.07 -0.95
CA GLN A 121 3.87 14.16 -0.50
C GLN A 121 4.50 12.77 -0.29
N LEU A 122 3.74 11.80 0.24
CA LEU A 122 4.24 10.47 0.59
C LEU A 122 4.31 9.50 -0.60
N TYR A 123 3.30 9.50 -1.46
CA TYR A 123 3.17 8.51 -2.54
C TYR A 123 3.34 9.11 -3.94
N GLY A 124 3.13 10.43 -4.07
CA GLY A 124 3.14 11.17 -5.34
C GLY A 124 1.73 11.45 -5.88
N SER A 125 1.68 11.85 -7.15
CA SER A 125 0.48 12.09 -7.97
C SER A 125 0.62 11.40 -9.33
N PRO A 126 -0.48 11.00 -9.99
CA PRO A 126 -0.47 10.59 -11.40
C PRO A 126 0.12 11.65 -12.34
N LYS A 127 0.15 12.91 -11.93
CA LYS A 127 0.66 14.04 -12.71
C LYS A 127 2.17 14.25 -12.54
N ASP A 128 2.82 13.53 -11.62
CA ASP A 128 4.26 13.57 -11.43
C ASP A 128 4.98 12.92 -12.63
N THR A 129 6.16 13.44 -12.95
CA THR A 129 7.02 12.92 -14.01
C THR A 129 7.96 11.83 -13.49
N PHE A 130 8.31 10.90 -14.38
CA PHE A 130 9.40 9.95 -14.13
C PHE A 130 10.77 10.66 -14.16
N LYS A 131 11.84 9.87 -13.97
CA LYS A 131 13.23 10.39 -13.97
C LYS A 131 13.65 11.02 -15.31
N ASP A 132 12.95 10.73 -16.40
CA ASP A 132 13.17 11.38 -17.69
C ASP A 132 12.74 12.86 -17.69
N GLY A 133 11.93 13.29 -16.72
CA GLY A 133 11.41 14.64 -16.62
C GLY A 133 10.29 14.96 -17.60
N GLU A 134 9.87 14.00 -18.42
CA GLU A 134 8.94 14.20 -19.54
C GLU A 134 7.68 13.37 -19.35
N THR A 135 7.84 12.05 -19.18
CA THR A 135 6.72 11.11 -19.12
C THR A 135 6.04 11.20 -17.76
N ARG A 136 4.72 11.35 -17.74
CA ARG A 136 3.93 11.34 -16.50
C ARG A 136 3.40 9.95 -16.18
N VAL A 137 3.17 9.68 -14.90
CA VAL A 137 2.58 8.41 -14.44
C VAL A 137 1.21 8.15 -15.11
N ARG A 138 0.37 9.18 -15.24
CA ARG A 138 -0.94 9.08 -15.91
C ARG A 138 -0.85 8.76 -17.40
N GLU A 139 0.21 9.17 -18.09
CA GLU A 139 0.37 8.92 -19.53
C GLU A 139 0.68 7.44 -19.77
N VAL A 140 1.53 6.85 -18.91
CA VAL A 140 1.74 5.40 -18.90
C VAL A 140 0.46 4.66 -18.55
N ALA A 141 -0.31 5.14 -17.57
CA ALA A 141 -1.58 4.51 -17.20
C ALA A 141 -2.62 4.58 -18.33
N GLN A 142 -2.66 5.69 -19.08
CA GLN A 142 -3.53 5.86 -20.25
C GLN A 142 -3.12 4.93 -21.40
N LEU A 143 -1.82 4.80 -21.68
CA LEU A 143 -1.31 3.86 -22.67
C LEU A 143 -1.67 2.40 -22.29
N MET A 144 -1.46 2.03 -21.03
CA MET A 144 -1.81 0.70 -20.52
C MET A 144 -3.32 0.46 -20.61
N TYR A 145 -4.14 1.47 -20.34
CA TYR A 145 -5.59 1.40 -20.50
C TYR A 145 -5.98 1.11 -21.96
N GLU A 146 -5.41 1.82 -22.92
CA GLU A 146 -5.69 1.60 -24.35
C GLU A 146 -5.32 0.18 -24.80
N ILE A 147 -4.15 -0.31 -24.36
CA ILE A 147 -3.70 -1.68 -24.65
C ILE A 147 -4.64 -2.71 -24.04
N LEU A 148 -4.97 -2.57 -22.75
CA LEU A 148 -5.76 -3.55 -22.00
C LEU A 148 -7.24 -3.54 -22.39
N SER A 149 -7.77 -2.40 -22.82
CA SER A 149 -9.14 -2.26 -23.32
C SER A 149 -9.33 -2.81 -24.73
N GLY A 150 -8.25 -2.98 -25.50
CA GLY A 150 -8.28 -3.68 -26.78
C GLY A 150 -8.32 -5.21 -26.68
N ILE A 151 -8.17 -5.78 -25.48
CA ILE A 151 -8.25 -7.23 -25.26
C ILE A 151 -9.72 -7.60 -25.08
N ASP A 152 -10.24 -8.45 -25.98
CA ASP A 152 -11.60 -9.02 -25.88
C ASP A 152 -11.83 -9.59 -24.48
N ASP A 153 -13.01 -9.38 -23.89
CA ASP A 153 -13.37 -9.92 -22.58
C ASP A 153 -13.19 -11.44 -22.50
N ASN A 154 -13.33 -12.16 -23.61
CA ASN A 154 -13.05 -13.59 -23.72
C ASN A 154 -11.55 -13.94 -23.72
N GLN A 155 -10.70 -12.97 -24.08
CA GLN A 155 -9.23 -13.05 -24.08
C GLN A 155 -8.58 -12.40 -22.84
N LEU A 156 -9.35 -11.71 -21.98
CA LEU A 156 -8.88 -11.18 -20.69
C LEU A 156 -8.46 -12.29 -19.69
N GLY A 157 -8.63 -13.55 -20.08
CA GLY A 157 -8.32 -14.76 -19.32
C GLY A 157 -9.60 -15.49 -18.93
N ARG A 158 -9.47 -16.80 -18.66
CA ARG A 158 -10.56 -17.59 -18.07
C ARG A 158 -10.94 -16.92 -16.74
N GLN A 159 -12.21 -16.59 -16.50
CA GLN A 159 -12.64 -16.24 -15.16
C GLN A 159 -12.43 -17.47 -14.28
N TYR A 160 -11.41 -17.42 -13.42
CA TYR A 160 -11.17 -18.50 -12.49
C TYR A 160 -12.19 -18.36 -11.38
N GLU A 161 -13.08 -19.36 -11.28
CA GLU A 161 -14.09 -19.37 -10.22
C GLU A 161 -13.43 -19.28 -8.85
N LYS A 162 -13.96 -18.38 -8.02
CA LYS A 162 -13.56 -18.24 -6.63
C LYS A 162 -14.32 -19.26 -5.80
N ASN A 163 -13.83 -20.50 -5.81
CA ASN A 163 -14.46 -21.65 -5.15
C ASN A 163 -13.57 -22.33 -4.11
N ILE A 164 -12.37 -21.81 -3.87
CA ILE A 164 -11.46 -22.29 -2.83
C ILE A 164 -11.72 -21.52 -1.55
N SER A 165 -11.97 -22.21 -0.44
CA SER A 165 -12.21 -21.57 0.84
C SER A 165 -10.96 -20.84 1.36
N ALA A 166 -11.13 -19.90 2.29
CA ALA A 166 -10.00 -19.26 2.96
C ALA A 166 -9.09 -20.27 3.69
N GLN A 167 -9.67 -21.32 4.29
CA GLN A 167 -8.92 -22.36 4.98
C GLN A 167 -8.07 -23.19 3.99
N ASP A 168 -8.67 -23.66 2.90
CA ASP A 168 -7.93 -24.39 1.86
C ASP A 168 -6.83 -23.53 1.22
N THR A 169 -7.08 -22.21 1.10
CA THR A 169 -6.09 -21.23 0.63
C THR A 169 -4.92 -21.13 1.60
N VAL A 170 -5.18 -21.07 2.90
CA VAL A 170 -4.13 -21.07 3.95
C VAL A 170 -3.29 -22.33 3.87
N ASP A 171 -3.92 -23.50 3.72
CA ASP A 171 -3.22 -24.78 3.67
C ASP A 171 -2.33 -24.87 2.42
N GLN A 172 -2.86 -24.53 1.24
CA GLN A 172 -2.09 -24.48 0.01
C GLN A 172 -0.92 -23.49 0.07
N LEU A 173 -1.13 -22.29 0.60
CA LEU A 173 -0.05 -21.30 0.75
C LEU A 173 1.03 -21.80 1.71
N ASN A 174 0.64 -22.39 2.84
CA ASN A 174 1.59 -22.95 3.80
C ASN A 174 2.41 -24.09 3.19
N ASP A 175 1.82 -24.93 2.35
CA ASP A 175 2.55 -26.00 1.64
C ASP A 175 3.61 -25.42 0.71
N ARG A 176 3.24 -24.41 -0.09
CA ARG A 176 4.16 -23.72 -1.00
C ARG A 176 5.26 -22.95 -0.26
N PHE A 177 4.92 -22.26 0.83
CA PHE A 177 5.89 -21.54 1.64
C PHE A 177 6.89 -22.45 2.33
N ARG A 178 6.50 -23.66 2.76
CA ARG A 178 7.47 -24.63 3.29
C ARG A 178 8.50 -25.07 2.25
N ALA A 179 8.12 -25.13 0.96
CA ALA A 179 9.04 -25.48 -0.12
C ALA A 179 9.99 -24.32 -0.47
N TYR A 180 9.51 -23.07 -0.43
CA TYR A 180 10.28 -21.89 -0.83
C TYR A 180 11.14 -21.30 0.31
N PHE A 181 10.57 -21.17 1.51
CA PHE A 181 11.20 -20.54 2.67
C PHE A 181 11.73 -21.59 3.66
N VAL A 182 12.85 -22.22 3.30
CA VAL A 182 13.44 -23.32 4.09
C VAL A 182 14.05 -22.83 5.41
N ASP A 183 14.83 -21.74 5.37
CA ASP A 183 15.58 -21.26 6.54
C ASP A 183 14.76 -20.31 7.43
N ASP A 184 13.79 -19.58 6.86
CA ASP A 184 12.99 -18.56 7.55
C ASP A 184 11.49 -18.82 7.32
N PRO A 185 10.86 -19.68 8.14
CA PRO A 185 9.52 -20.18 7.83
C PRO A 185 8.46 -19.08 7.78
N VAL A 186 7.81 -18.95 6.62
CA VAL A 186 6.65 -18.07 6.40
C VAL A 186 5.36 -18.85 6.56
N ARG A 187 4.33 -18.21 7.16
CA ARG A 187 3.03 -18.86 7.40
C ARG A 187 1.85 -18.06 6.88
N ALA A 188 0.91 -18.71 6.21
CA ALA A 188 -0.43 -18.17 6.01
C ALA A 188 -1.31 -18.49 7.25
N ARG A 189 -2.21 -17.57 7.61
CA ARG A 189 -3.21 -17.77 8.66
C ARG A 189 -4.50 -17.01 8.36
N LEU A 190 -5.62 -17.49 8.90
CA LEU A 190 -6.88 -16.76 8.85
C LEU A 190 -6.82 -15.49 9.70
N SER A 191 -7.57 -14.47 9.29
CA SER A 191 -7.78 -13.25 10.05
C SER A 191 -9.16 -12.68 9.78
N ASP A 192 -9.86 -12.40 10.88
CA ASP A 192 -11.08 -11.61 10.85
C ASP A 192 -10.73 -10.12 10.82
N GLY A 193 -11.56 -9.32 10.15
CA GLY A 193 -11.48 -7.85 10.19
C GLY A 193 -10.50 -7.15 9.25
N ILE A 194 -9.84 -7.87 8.31
CA ILE A 194 -9.07 -7.23 7.23
C ILE A 194 -9.98 -6.81 6.07
N LEU A 195 -9.76 -5.61 5.52
CA LEU A 195 -10.56 -5.06 4.42
C LEU A 195 -10.23 -5.74 3.08
N ALA A 196 -8.93 -5.98 2.85
CA ALA A 196 -8.43 -6.69 1.69
C ALA A 196 -8.59 -8.21 1.84
N ASP A 197 -8.53 -8.93 0.72
CA ASP A 197 -8.62 -10.39 0.71
C ASP A 197 -7.41 -11.04 1.44
N ALA A 198 -6.26 -10.35 1.45
CA ALA A 198 -5.10 -10.72 2.25
C ALA A 198 -4.28 -9.50 2.71
N ALA A 199 -3.38 -9.73 3.68
CA ALA A 199 -2.40 -8.74 4.11
C ALA A 199 -1.10 -9.39 4.63
N ALA A 200 0.05 -8.96 4.12
CA ALA A 200 1.36 -9.36 4.62
C ALA A 200 1.71 -8.77 6.00
N GLY A 201 2.35 -9.58 6.83
CA GLY A 201 2.98 -9.23 8.11
C GLY A 201 4.51 -9.41 8.07
N SER A 202 5.13 -9.57 9.24
CA SER A 202 6.59 -9.74 9.34
C SER A 202 7.11 -11.05 8.75
N ASP A 203 6.36 -12.12 8.98
CA ASP A 203 6.70 -13.52 8.76
C ASP A 203 5.44 -14.34 8.42
N TYR A 204 4.33 -13.66 8.15
CA TYR A 204 3.05 -14.29 7.86
C TYR A 204 2.23 -13.52 6.83
N ILE A 205 1.26 -14.20 6.24
CA ILE A 205 0.19 -13.60 5.43
C ILE A 205 -1.13 -13.90 6.12
N LYS A 206 -1.95 -12.86 6.30
CA LYS A 206 -3.33 -13.00 6.77
C LYS A 206 -4.26 -13.17 5.59
N ILE A 207 -5.12 -14.18 5.64
CA ILE A 207 -6.16 -14.47 4.66
C ILE A 207 -7.52 -14.16 5.29
N LYS A 208 -8.39 -13.45 4.56
CA LYS A 208 -9.72 -13.08 5.05
C LYS A 208 -10.60 -14.33 5.17
N SER A 209 -11.12 -14.61 6.37
CA SER A 209 -11.82 -15.86 6.68
C SER A 209 -13.05 -16.13 5.81
N GLU A 210 -13.82 -15.10 5.47
CA GLU A 210 -15.06 -15.21 4.69
C GLU A 210 -14.86 -15.08 3.17
N ALA A 211 -13.60 -15.01 2.71
CA ALA A 211 -13.30 -14.86 1.29
C ALA A 211 -13.15 -16.22 0.60
N PHE A 212 -13.59 -16.27 -0.66
CA PHE A 212 -13.28 -17.35 -1.58
C PHE A 212 -12.24 -16.89 -2.59
N PHE A 213 -11.38 -17.82 -2.97
CA PHE A 213 -10.23 -17.57 -3.83
C PHE A 213 -10.27 -18.49 -5.04
N SER A 214 -9.64 -18.03 -6.11
CA SER A 214 -9.35 -18.84 -7.28
C SER A 214 -7.93 -19.41 -7.21
N PRO A 215 -7.58 -20.43 -8.00
CA PRO A 215 -6.20 -20.91 -8.11
C PRO A 215 -5.20 -19.81 -8.49
N LYS A 216 -5.63 -18.83 -9.30
CA LYS A 216 -4.80 -17.68 -9.68
C LYS A 216 -4.63 -16.69 -8.54
N ASP A 217 -5.65 -16.48 -7.71
CA ASP A 217 -5.49 -15.64 -6.51
C ASP A 217 -4.43 -16.23 -5.58
N ILE A 218 -4.41 -17.55 -5.38
CA ILE A 218 -3.38 -18.22 -4.56
C ILE A 218 -1.97 -18.01 -5.15
N GLN A 219 -1.82 -18.12 -6.47
CA GLN A 219 -0.55 -17.86 -7.15
C GLN A 219 -0.10 -16.39 -7.01
N ILE A 220 -1.04 -15.44 -7.08
CA ILE A 220 -0.76 -14.03 -6.84
C ILE A 220 -0.36 -13.81 -5.39
N LEU A 221 -1.08 -14.37 -4.42
CA LEU A 221 -0.78 -14.23 -2.99
C LEU A 221 0.61 -14.79 -2.65
N GLU A 222 0.97 -15.95 -3.19
CA GLU A 222 2.30 -16.54 -3.02
C GLU A 222 3.41 -15.60 -3.50
N VAL A 223 3.27 -15.05 -4.70
CA VAL A 223 4.31 -14.20 -5.32
C VAL A 223 4.32 -12.79 -4.75
N HIS A 224 3.17 -12.12 -4.76
CA HIS A 224 3.01 -10.72 -4.37
C HIS A 224 3.20 -10.53 -2.86
N GLU A 225 2.40 -11.24 -2.06
CA GLU A 225 2.42 -11.08 -0.60
C GLU A 225 3.55 -11.91 0.02
N GLY A 226 3.78 -13.13 -0.46
CA GLY A 226 4.81 -14.03 0.07
C GLY A 226 6.23 -13.64 -0.36
N TRP A 227 6.56 -13.80 -1.63
CA TRP A 227 7.95 -13.63 -2.09
C TRP A 227 8.43 -12.18 -2.01
N VAL A 228 7.58 -11.21 -2.35
CA VAL A 228 7.97 -9.80 -2.33
C VAL A 228 7.79 -9.18 -0.96
N HIS A 229 6.56 -9.01 -0.45
CA HIS A 229 6.35 -8.28 0.81
C HIS A 229 6.98 -8.99 2.02
N VAL A 230 6.64 -10.27 2.26
CA VAL A 230 7.23 -11.03 3.37
C VAL A 230 8.72 -11.33 3.12
N GLY A 231 9.09 -11.78 1.92
CA GLY A 231 10.48 -12.13 1.60
C GLY A 231 11.45 -10.96 1.74
N THR A 232 11.09 -9.76 1.27
CA THR A 232 11.93 -8.57 1.46
C THR A 232 11.94 -8.09 2.92
N THR A 233 10.84 -8.27 3.66
CA THR A 233 10.80 -8.00 5.11
C THR A 233 11.74 -8.92 5.88
N LEU A 234 11.76 -10.22 5.58
CA LEU A 234 12.70 -11.18 6.15
C LEU A 234 14.16 -10.81 5.83
N ASN A 235 14.44 -10.42 4.58
CA ASN A 235 15.77 -9.92 4.21
C ASN A 235 16.18 -8.68 5.03
N GLY A 236 15.24 -7.77 5.29
CA GLY A 236 15.45 -6.62 6.18
C GLY A 236 15.67 -7.02 7.65
N LEU A 237 14.97 -8.05 8.13
CA LEU A 237 15.12 -8.57 9.50
C LEU A 237 16.48 -9.26 9.73
N LYS A 238 17.08 -9.84 8.67
CA LYS A 238 18.43 -10.40 8.71
C LYS A 238 19.53 -9.34 8.89
N GLN A 239 19.23 -8.05 8.71
CA GLN A 239 20.20 -6.98 8.87
C GLN A 239 20.54 -6.74 10.35
N HIS A 240 21.73 -7.14 10.79
CA HIS A 240 22.13 -7.08 12.20
C HIS A 240 22.27 -5.66 12.78
N LEU A 241 22.59 -4.68 11.91
CA LEU A 241 22.81 -3.28 12.29
C LEU A 241 21.67 -2.38 11.83
N CYS A 242 21.24 -2.54 10.58
CA CYS A 242 20.22 -1.71 9.94
C CYS A 242 18.84 -2.38 9.99
N THR A 243 18.39 -2.77 11.18
CA THR A 243 17.08 -3.39 11.46
C THR A 243 15.88 -2.61 10.91
N HIS A 244 15.98 -1.28 10.75
CA HIS A 244 14.94 -0.43 10.18
C HIS A 244 14.66 -0.74 8.70
N LEU A 245 15.56 -1.43 7.99
CA LEU A 245 15.36 -1.89 6.62
C LEU A 245 14.28 -2.99 6.52
N SER A 246 13.89 -3.61 7.64
CA SER A 246 12.71 -4.48 7.72
C SER A 246 11.37 -3.73 7.67
N LYS A 247 11.41 -2.39 7.68
CA LYS A 247 10.22 -1.54 7.64
C LYS A 247 10.14 -0.87 6.27
N GLY A 248 8.94 -0.87 5.70
CA GLY A 248 8.64 -0.15 4.47
C GLY A 248 7.99 1.20 4.76
N PRO A 249 8.76 2.28 4.99
CA PRO A 249 8.18 3.63 5.00
C PRO A 249 7.62 3.99 3.61
N PRO A 250 6.73 5.00 3.50
CA PRO A 250 6.05 5.32 2.25
C PRO A 250 6.93 5.41 1.00
N ARG A 251 8.15 5.98 1.06
CA ARG A 251 9.10 6.02 -0.07
C ARG A 251 9.42 4.67 -0.70
N THR A 252 9.35 3.57 0.05
CA THR A 252 9.65 2.23 -0.52
C THR A 252 8.41 1.61 -1.16
N THR A 253 7.24 2.22 -1.03
CA THR A 253 5.97 1.66 -1.54
C THR A 253 6.01 1.48 -3.04
N ALA A 254 6.48 2.48 -3.81
CA ALA A 254 6.64 2.35 -5.26
C ALA A 254 7.54 1.16 -5.60
N THR A 255 8.74 1.10 -5.01
CA THR A 255 9.67 -0.03 -5.24
C THR A 255 9.04 -1.38 -4.90
N GLN A 256 8.37 -1.52 -3.76
CA GLN A 256 7.77 -2.78 -3.29
C GLN A 256 6.58 -3.22 -4.14
N GLU A 257 5.59 -2.35 -4.33
CA GLU A 257 4.39 -2.66 -5.13
C GLU A 257 4.75 -2.89 -6.60
N GLY A 258 5.69 -2.10 -7.13
CA GLY A 258 6.22 -2.27 -8.48
C GLY A 258 6.97 -3.58 -8.67
N LEU A 259 7.77 -3.99 -7.69
CA LEU A 259 8.49 -5.26 -7.72
C LEU A 259 7.50 -6.42 -7.66
N ALA A 260 6.44 -6.28 -6.85
CA ALA A 260 5.38 -7.27 -6.78
C ALA A 260 4.66 -7.44 -8.12
N VAL A 261 4.30 -6.35 -8.81
CA VAL A 261 3.72 -6.40 -10.17
C VAL A 261 4.67 -7.01 -11.18
N LEU A 262 5.96 -6.65 -11.12
CA LEU A 262 6.97 -7.21 -12.02
C LEU A 262 7.16 -8.72 -11.80
N MET A 263 7.18 -9.16 -10.54
CA MET A 263 7.24 -10.58 -10.19
C MET A 263 5.98 -11.32 -10.64
N GLU A 264 4.78 -10.75 -10.45
CA GLU A 264 3.54 -11.33 -10.98
C GLU A 264 3.62 -11.56 -12.51
N LEU A 265 4.27 -10.65 -13.25
CA LEU A 265 4.49 -10.77 -14.70
C LEU A 265 5.49 -11.88 -15.03
N PHE A 266 6.67 -11.89 -14.40
CA PHE A 266 7.73 -12.87 -14.68
C PHE A 266 7.37 -14.30 -14.31
N THR A 267 6.49 -14.48 -13.32
CA THR A 267 6.02 -15.80 -12.91
C THR A 267 4.74 -16.22 -13.63
N PHE A 268 4.25 -15.41 -14.57
CA PHE A 268 2.97 -15.60 -15.25
C PHE A 268 1.80 -15.82 -14.27
N SER A 269 1.88 -15.18 -13.10
CA SER A 269 0.82 -15.19 -12.09
C SER A 269 -0.25 -14.14 -12.40
N SER A 270 0.15 -13.00 -12.97
CA SER A 270 -0.78 -11.95 -13.41
C SER A 270 -1.55 -12.36 -14.65
N TYR A 271 -2.67 -11.66 -14.89
CA TYR A 271 -3.55 -11.84 -16.04
C TYR A 271 -4.14 -10.48 -16.46
N PRO A 272 -4.62 -10.31 -17.70
CA PRO A 272 -5.05 -9.00 -18.22
C PRO A 272 -6.03 -8.25 -17.31
N ARG A 273 -7.07 -8.93 -16.79
CA ARG A 273 -8.03 -8.30 -15.86
C ARG A 273 -7.39 -7.83 -14.55
N ARG A 274 -6.36 -8.52 -14.04
CA ARG A 274 -5.57 -8.07 -12.88
C ARG A 274 -4.77 -6.82 -13.21
N ALA A 275 -4.09 -6.79 -14.35
CA ALA A 275 -3.34 -5.63 -14.81
C ALA A 275 -4.26 -4.42 -15.02
N ARG A 276 -5.44 -4.63 -15.60
CA ARG A 276 -6.50 -3.61 -15.79
C ARG A 276 -6.94 -3.02 -14.44
N SER A 277 -7.24 -3.88 -13.47
CA SER A 277 -7.63 -3.42 -12.13
C SER A 277 -6.57 -2.61 -11.41
N ILE A 278 -5.29 -2.93 -11.59
CA ILE A 278 -4.20 -2.11 -11.05
C ILE A 278 -4.14 -0.76 -11.76
N ASN A 279 -4.26 -0.76 -13.10
CA ASN A 279 -4.19 0.44 -13.92
C ASN A 279 -5.35 1.41 -13.66
N ASP A 280 -6.58 0.90 -13.61
CA ASP A 280 -7.79 1.70 -13.42
C ASP A 280 -7.81 2.41 -12.06
N ARG A 281 -7.13 1.85 -11.05
CA ARG A 281 -6.96 2.53 -9.75
C ARG A 281 -6.09 3.79 -9.88
N VAL A 282 -5.09 3.78 -10.76
CA VAL A 282 -4.28 4.99 -11.03
C VAL A 282 -5.13 6.04 -11.74
N LEU A 283 -5.94 5.64 -12.72
CA LEU A 283 -6.88 6.53 -13.41
C LEU A 283 -7.95 7.08 -12.46
N ALA A 284 -8.44 6.26 -11.52
CA ALA A 284 -9.38 6.71 -10.49
C ALA A 284 -8.76 7.76 -9.56
N ILE A 285 -7.47 7.63 -9.21
CA ILE A 285 -6.75 8.66 -8.45
C ILE A 285 -6.64 9.96 -9.28
N ASP A 286 -6.32 9.87 -10.57
CA ASP A 286 -6.22 11.05 -11.45
C ASP A 286 -7.57 11.79 -11.52
N LYS A 287 -8.67 11.05 -11.74
CA LYS A 287 -10.03 11.58 -11.69
C LYS A 287 -10.37 12.23 -10.35
N ALA A 288 -10.02 11.57 -9.24
CA ALA A 288 -10.26 12.09 -7.90
C ALA A 288 -9.44 13.36 -7.60
N GLU A 289 -8.20 13.45 -8.10
CA GLU A 289 -7.39 14.68 -8.04
C GLU A 289 -8.02 15.83 -8.85
N ASP A 290 -8.72 15.51 -9.94
CA ASP A 290 -9.48 16.48 -10.75
C ASP A 290 -10.86 16.82 -10.18
N GLY A 291 -11.23 16.23 -9.04
CA GLY A 291 -12.45 16.58 -8.30
C GLY A 291 -13.56 15.55 -8.38
N ALA A 292 -13.36 14.41 -9.04
CA ALA A 292 -14.38 13.37 -9.10
C ALA A 292 -14.75 12.87 -7.70
N ASP A 293 -16.04 12.84 -7.41
CA ASP A 293 -16.59 12.37 -6.15
C ASP A 293 -16.72 10.84 -6.10
N ALA A 294 -17.13 10.31 -4.93
CA ALA A 294 -17.27 8.87 -4.76
C ALA A 294 -18.32 8.23 -5.68
N LEU A 295 -19.39 8.93 -6.08
CA LEU A 295 -20.39 8.38 -7.00
C LEU A 295 -19.84 8.33 -8.43
N GLU A 296 -19.15 9.39 -8.86
CA GLU A 296 -18.49 9.45 -10.17
C GLU A 296 -17.41 8.36 -10.30
N LEU A 297 -16.64 8.10 -9.25
CA LEU A 297 -15.67 7.00 -9.25
C LEU A 297 -16.34 5.62 -9.28
N ILE A 298 -17.45 5.43 -8.56
CA ILE A 298 -18.20 4.17 -8.61
C ILE A 298 -18.75 3.95 -10.02
N GLU A 299 -19.29 4.99 -10.66
CA GLU A 299 -19.80 4.90 -12.02
C GLU A 299 -18.69 4.66 -13.05
N PHE A 300 -17.52 5.26 -12.86
CA PHE A 300 -16.33 4.92 -13.65
C PHE A 300 -16.03 3.43 -13.58
N PHE A 301 -15.92 2.83 -12.40
CA PHE A 301 -15.68 1.39 -12.29
C PHE A 301 -16.85 0.54 -12.83
N ARG A 302 -18.11 0.98 -12.69
CA ARG A 302 -19.24 0.27 -13.31
C ARG A 302 -19.13 0.25 -14.85
N THR A 303 -18.74 1.38 -15.43
CA THR A 303 -18.52 1.53 -16.88
C THR A 303 -17.41 0.61 -17.38
N GLU A 304 -16.37 0.41 -16.57
CA GLU A 304 -15.26 -0.53 -16.86
C GLU A 304 -15.61 -2.00 -16.59
N GLY A 305 -16.88 -2.32 -16.28
CA GLY A 305 -17.37 -3.70 -16.16
C GLY A 305 -17.12 -4.36 -14.80
N TYR A 306 -16.77 -3.59 -13.77
CA TYR A 306 -16.66 -4.10 -12.40
C TYR A 306 -18.04 -4.29 -11.77
N SER A 307 -18.19 -5.33 -10.93
CA SER A 307 -19.40 -5.51 -10.14
C SER A 307 -19.59 -4.36 -9.13
N GLU A 308 -20.81 -4.11 -8.67
CA GLU A 308 -21.08 -3.03 -7.70
C GLU A 308 -20.20 -3.12 -6.44
N SER A 309 -19.96 -4.33 -5.93
CA SER A 309 -19.07 -4.56 -4.79
C SER A 309 -17.60 -4.22 -5.12
N GLU A 310 -17.12 -4.57 -6.31
CA GLU A 310 -15.76 -4.21 -6.74
C GLU A 310 -15.61 -2.71 -6.96
N SER A 311 -16.59 -2.06 -7.59
CA SER A 311 -16.62 -0.61 -7.81
C SER A 311 -16.58 0.15 -6.48
N LEU A 312 -17.37 -0.29 -5.50
CA LEU A 312 -17.39 0.32 -4.16
C LEU A 312 -16.05 0.13 -3.44
N LYS A 313 -15.48 -1.08 -3.48
CA LYS A 313 -14.15 -1.36 -2.89
C LYS A 313 -13.05 -0.52 -3.55
N ASN A 314 -13.03 -0.40 -4.88
CA ASN A 314 -12.03 0.41 -5.57
C ASN A 314 -12.21 1.91 -5.27
N CYS A 315 -13.44 2.42 -5.23
CA CYS A 315 -13.73 3.77 -4.79
C CYS A 315 -13.24 4.03 -3.36
N GLN A 316 -13.52 3.09 -2.43
CA GLN A 316 -13.03 3.16 -1.06
C GLN A 316 -11.50 3.20 -1.00
N ARG A 317 -10.79 2.40 -1.80
CA ARG A 317 -9.32 2.44 -1.84
C ARG A 317 -8.78 3.81 -2.24
N THR A 318 -9.45 4.48 -3.17
CA THR A 318 -9.09 5.80 -3.69
C THR A 318 -9.40 6.93 -2.71
N LEU A 319 -10.54 6.88 -2.01
CA LEU A 319 -11.02 8.01 -1.19
C LEU A 319 -10.95 7.80 0.33
N ARG A 320 -10.54 6.62 0.81
CA ARG A 320 -10.35 6.34 2.25
C ARG A 320 -9.41 7.34 2.92
N GLY A 321 -9.77 7.82 4.11
CA GLY A 321 -9.05 8.85 4.86
C GLY A 321 -9.27 10.27 4.33
N GLY A 322 -9.70 10.44 3.08
CA GLY A 322 -10.06 11.71 2.47
C GLY A 322 -11.55 12.05 2.58
N ASN A 323 -11.95 13.06 1.81
CA ASN A 323 -13.34 13.47 1.62
C ASN A 323 -13.96 12.74 0.43
N LEU A 324 -15.24 12.34 0.54
CA LEU A 324 -15.98 11.68 -0.54
C LEU A 324 -16.45 12.61 -1.66
N LYS A 325 -16.45 13.92 -1.45
CA LYS A 325 -16.85 14.94 -2.44
C LYS A 325 -15.74 15.28 -3.46
N GLY A 326 -14.72 14.43 -3.57
CA GLY A 326 -13.60 14.60 -4.49
C GLY A 326 -12.50 15.55 -4.02
N GLY A 327 -11.42 15.62 -4.79
CA GLY A 327 -10.29 16.54 -4.58
C GLY A 327 -9.39 16.20 -3.39
N SER A 328 -9.55 15.04 -2.76
CA SER A 328 -8.69 14.60 -1.64
C SER A 328 -8.41 13.10 -1.60
N PRO A 329 -7.88 12.49 -2.68
CA PRO A 329 -7.62 11.05 -2.72
C PRO A 329 -6.47 10.59 -1.84
N PHE A 330 -6.51 9.31 -1.45
CA PHE A 330 -5.38 8.55 -0.94
C PHE A 330 -4.59 7.96 -2.12
N THR A 331 -3.49 8.63 -2.46
CA THR A 331 -2.72 8.40 -3.69
C THR A 331 -1.81 7.17 -3.67
N LYS A 332 -1.86 6.30 -2.65
CA LYS A 332 -0.96 5.14 -2.54
C LYS A 332 -0.93 4.25 -3.78
N ASP A 333 -2.06 4.01 -4.43
CA ASP A 333 -2.16 3.03 -5.51
C ASP A 333 -1.47 3.50 -6.82
N ILE A 334 -0.98 4.74 -6.92
CA ILE A 334 -0.06 5.12 -8.02
C ILE A 334 1.27 4.35 -7.95
N SER A 335 1.63 3.86 -6.76
CA SER A 335 2.88 3.15 -6.49
C SER A 335 3.05 1.91 -7.35
N TYR A 336 1.96 1.26 -7.77
CA TYR A 336 2.02 0.07 -8.63
C TYR A 336 2.61 0.37 -10.00
N VAL A 337 1.99 1.28 -10.77
CA VAL A 337 2.44 1.65 -12.12
C VAL A 337 3.78 2.37 -12.06
N ARG A 338 3.92 3.33 -11.14
CA ARG A 338 5.17 4.07 -10.97
C ARG A 338 6.33 3.12 -10.65
N GLY A 339 6.11 2.24 -9.67
CA GLY A 339 7.08 1.25 -9.24
C GLY A 339 7.46 0.26 -10.32
N PHE A 340 6.48 -0.21 -11.10
CA PHE A 340 6.72 -1.14 -12.20
C PHE A 340 7.69 -0.53 -13.21
N VAL A 341 7.43 0.70 -13.66
CA VAL A 341 8.30 1.42 -14.61
C VAL A 341 9.69 1.68 -14.01
N GLU A 342 9.75 2.17 -12.76
CA GLU A 342 11.01 2.49 -12.10
C GLU A 342 11.90 1.25 -11.87
N ASN A 343 11.31 0.12 -11.44
CA ASN A 343 12.03 -1.13 -11.28
C ASN A 343 12.48 -1.72 -12.61
N TYR A 344 11.63 -1.71 -13.62
CA TYR A 344 12.00 -2.16 -14.97
C TYR A 344 13.18 -1.38 -15.52
N ASN A 345 13.14 -0.05 -15.40
CA ASN A 345 14.23 0.82 -15.84
C ASN A 345 15.52 0.57 -15.07
N PHE A 346 15.44 0.31 -13.76
CA PHE A 346 16.60 -0.03 -12.93
C PHE A 346 17.22 -1.38 -13.30
N ILE A 347 16.42 -2.39 -13.65
CA ILE A 347 16.94 -3.71 -14.05
C ILE A 347 17.59 -3.66 -15.44
N ARG A 348 17.10 -2.78 -16.31
CA ARG A 348 17.62 -2.60 -17.68
C ARG A 348 18.88 -1.72 -17.74
N SER A 349 19.09 -0.84 -16.76
CA SER A 349 20.27 0.04 -16.69
C SER A 349 21.51 -0.72 -16.27
#